data_AF-A0A2X3IY52-F1
#
_entry.id   AF-A0A2X3IY52-F1
#
_cell.length_a   1.000
_cell.length_b   1.000
_cell.length_c   1.000
_cell.angle_alpha   90.00
_cell.angle_beta   90.00
_cell.angle_gamma   90.00
#
_symmetry.space_group_name_H-M   'P 1'
#
loop_
_entity.id
_entity.type
_entity.pdbx_description
1 polymer ?
#
loop_
_entity_poly.entity_id
_entity_poly.type
_entity_poly.pdbx_seq_one_letter_code
_entity_poly.pdbx_strand_id
1 'polypeptide(L)'
;MIYIAAAGMVNALGSTLDEIADNLSTGVAPGMRPREGWLQGEVAVLGGVEGKLPFIPDEFVNHRSRNNQLLLAALDQIQPQVTEAIARFGRGRVAVIMGTSTSGLDEGDIHVSRRLRGEASHHWRYTQQELGDPSRFLRNWLKLRRPGLYAFYRLLFQCTCNDQRPPSD
;
A
#
# COMPACT_ATOMS: atom_id res chain seq x y z
N MET A 1 17.93 -1.43 20.91
CA MET A 1 16.95 -2.51 20.65
C MET A 1 15.87 -1.97 19.75
N ILE A 2 15.51 -2.66 18.66
CA ILE A 2 14.39 -2.32 17.78
C ILE A 2 13.29 -3.35 18.05
N TYR A 3 12.02 -2.94 18.07
CA TYR A 3 10.86 -3.82 18.27
C TYR A 3 9.69 -3.36 17.39
N ILE A 4 8.74 -4.26 17.12
CA ILE A 4 7.52 -3.96 16.38
C ILE A 4 6.42 -3.63 17.41
N ALA A 5 5.97 -2.38 17.42
CA ALA A 5 4.95 -1.92 18.38
C ALA A 5 3.51 -2.22 17.93
N ALA A 6 3.29 -2.29 16.63
CA ALA A 6 1.99 -2.55 16.02
C ALA A 6 2.19 -3.04 14.57
N ALA A 7 1.18 -3.75 14.05
CA ALA A 7 1.11 -4.16 12.65
C ALA A 7 -0.31 -3.89 12.13
N GLY A 8 -0.40 -3.44 10.88
CA GLY A 8 -1.67 -3.31 10.16
C GLY A 8 -1.54 -4.02 8.83
N MET A 9 -2.55 -4.81 8.45
CA MET A 9 -2.48 -5.66 7.27
C MET A 9 -3.82 -5.69 6.53
N VAL A 10 -3.73 -5.66 5.20
CA VAL A 10 -4.84 -5.92 4.28
C VAL A 10 -4.30 -6.77 3.14
N ASN A 11 -4.93 -7.91 2.86
CA ASN A 11 -4.52 -8.83 1.80
C ASN A 11 -5.68 -9.75 1.38
N ALA A 12 -5.41 -10.78 0.57
CA ALA A 12 -6.43 -11.71 0.08
C ALA A 12 -7.06 -12.60 1.18
N LEU A 13 -6.47 -12.65 2.38
CA LEU A 13 -7.02 -13.34 3.55
C LEU A 13 -8.00 -12.47 4.32
N GLY A 14 -8.00 -11.14 4.17
CA GLY A 14 -8.90 -10.28 4.94
C GLY A 14 -8.48 -8.82 5.02
N SER A 15 -9.33 -8.03 5.68
CA SER A 15 -9.14 -6.60 5.89
C SER A 15 -8.88 -6.23 7.35
N THR A 16 -8.90 -7.20 8.27
CA THR A 16 -8.52 -7.05 9.68
C THR A 16 -7.52 -8.13 10.08
N LEU A 17 -6.77 -7.91 11.17
CA LEU A 17 -5.82 -8.91 11.67
C LEU A 17 -6.51 -10.21 12.11
N ASP A 18 -7.70 -10.11 12.72
CA ASP A 18 -8.46 -11.27 13.17
C ASP A 18 -8.93 -12.11 11.97
N GLU A 19 -9.51 -11.47 10.94
CA GLU A 19 -9.90 -12.14 9.70
C GLU A 19 -8.70 -12.82 9.04
N ILE A 20 -7.56 -12.12 8.96
CA ILE A 20 -6.33 -12.65 8.36
C ILE A 20 -5.81 -13.84 9.17
N ALA A 21 -5.82 -13.78 10.49
CA ALA A 21 -5.37 -14.85 11.36
C ALA A 21 -6.26 -16.10 11.24
N ASP A 22 -7.57 -15.92 11.26
CA ASP A 22 -8.54 -17.01 11.11
C ASP A 22 -8.41 -17.69 9.74
N ASN A 23 -8.37 -16.90 8.67
CA ASN A 23 -8.24 -17.40 7.30
C ASN A 23 -6.86 -18.04 7.05
N LEU A 24 -5.80 -17.51 7.67
CA LEU A 24 -4.49 -18.14 7.63
C LEU A 24 -4.49 -19.50 8.35
N SER A 25 -5.13 -19.59 9.53
CA SER A 25 -5.18 -20.82 10.31
C SER A 25 -6.00 -21.93 9.65
N THR A 26 -6.99 -21.54 8.85
CA THR A 26 -7.88 -22.45 8.11
C THR A 26 -7.40 -22.73 6.68
N GLY A 27 -6.38 -22.03 6.20
CA GLY A 27 -5.84 -22.18 4.84
C GLY A 27 -6.78 -21.69 3.74
N VAL A 28 -7.68 -20.76 4.06
CA VAL A 28 -8.67 -20.21 3.12
C VAL A 28 -8.31 -18.77 2.80
N ALA A 29 -8.25 -18.40 1.52
CA ALA A 29 -8.02 -17.02 1.09
C ALA A 29 -9.21 -16.51 0.26
N PRO A 30 -10.22 -15.87 0.89
CA PRO A 30 -11.44 -15.45 0.20
C PRO A 30 -11.21 -14.52 -1.00
N GLY A 31 -10.14 -13.71 -0.95
CA GLY A 31 -9.74 -12.80 -2.01
C GLY A 31 -9.00 -13.46 -3.18
N MET A 32 -8.60 -14.73 -3.06
CA MET A 32 -7.92 -15.51 -4.10
C MET A 32 -8.95 -16.21 -5.00
N ARG A 33 -9.27 -15.58 -6.13
CA ARG A 33 -10.31 -16.09 -7.03
C ARG A 33 -10.01 -15.77 -8.50
N PRO A 34 -10.64 -16.47 -9.46
CA PRO A 34 -10.55 -16.12 -10.87
C PRO A 34 -11.06 -14.70 -11.12
N ARG A 35 -10.30 -13.93 -11.90
CA ARG A 35 -10.62 -12.56 -12.32
C ARG A 35 -10.36 -12.39 -13.82
N GLU A 36 -11.32 -11.77 -14.47
CA GLU A 36 -11.26 -11.41 -15.88
C GLU A 36 -10.73 -9.97 -16.06
N GLY A 37 -10.30 -9.64 -17.27
CA GLY A 37 -9.91 -8.26 -17.64
C GLY A 37 -8.51 -7.83 -17.21
N TRP A 38 -7.76 -8.68 -16.50
CA TRP A 38 -6.36 -8.42 -16.12
C TRP A 38 -5.34 -9.05 -17.07
N LEU A 39 -5.64 -10.24 -17.61
CA LEU A 39 -4.83 -10.91 -18.61
C LEU A 39 -5.58 -10.90 -19.95
N GLN A 40 -4.89 -10.56 -21.03
CA GLN A 40 -5.53 -10.42 -22.35
C GLN A 40 -6.11 -11.76 -22.82
N GLY A 41 -7.44 -11.81 -22.97
CA GLY A 41 -8.15 -12.98 -23.49
C GLY A 41 -8.23 -14.16 -22.52
N GLU A 42 -7.76 -14.02 -21.28
CA GLU A 42 -7.66 -15.11 -20.31
C GLU A 42 -8.16 -14.70 -18.91
N VAL A 43 -8.54 -15.71 -18.13
CA VAL A 43 -8.88 -15.55 -16.72
C VAL A 43 -7.65 -15.86 -15.87
N ALA A 44 -7.31 -14.97 -14.95
CA ALA A 44 -6.21 -15.18 -14.01
C ALA A 44 -6.73 -15.34 -12.58
N VAL A 45 -6.18 -16.28 -11.81
CA VAL A 45 -6.45 -16.35 -10.36
C VAL A 45 -5.58 -15.30 -9.67
N LEU A 46 -6.21 -14.30 -9.07
CA LEU A 46 -5.54 -13.16 -8.45
C LEU A 46 -6.02 -12.97 -7.02
N GLY A 47 -5.06 -12.72 -6.12
CA GLY A 47 -5.33 -12.34 -4.74
C GLY A 47 -5.65 -10.85 -4.66
N GLY A 48 -6.91 -10.51 -4.47
CA GLY A 48 -7.34 -9.12 -4.29
C GLY A 48 -7.83 -8.84 -2.89
N VAL A 49 -7.68 -7.57 -2.47
CA VAL A 49 -8.37 -7.02 -1.31
C VAL A 49 -9.75 -6.56 -1.77
N GLU A 50 -10.78 -7.16 -1.19
CA GLU A 50 -12.19 -6.85 -1.47
C GLU A 50 -12.73 -5.80 -0.49
N GLY A 51 -13.87 -5.22 -0.83
CA GLY A 51 -14.56 -4.26 0.04
C GLY A 51 -14.16 -2.80 -0.20
N LYS A 52 -14.74 -1.92 0.61
CA LYS A 52 -14.57 -0.48 0.48
C LYS A 52 -13.27 -0.05 1.15
N LEU A 53 -12.39 0.59 0.39
CA LEU A 53 -11.18 1.19 0.95
C LEU A 53 -11.43 2.62 1.46
N PRO A 54 -10.63 3.11 2.41
CA PRO A 54 -10.72 4.48 2.91
C PRO A 54 -10.68 5.52 1.79
N PHE A 55 -11.48 6.57 1.95
CA PHE A 55 -11.52 7.67 1.00
C PHE A 55 -10.35 8.63 1.23
N ILE A 56 -9.69 9.05 0.15
CA ILE A 56 -8.64 10.06 0.20
C ILE A 56 -9.29 11.43 -0.15
N PRO A 57 -9.29 12.42 0.76
CA PRO A 57 -9.93 13.73 0.57
C PRO A 57 -9.22 14.58 -0.49
N ASP A 58 -9.88 15.66 -0.94
CA ASP A 58 -9.42 16.48 -2.08
C ASP A 58 -8.08 17.17 -1.81
N GLU A 59 -7.76 17.44 -0.54
CA GLU A 59 -6.45 17.95 -0.12
C GLU A 59 -5.29 17.03 -0.53
N PHE A 60 -5.54 15.74 -0.73
CA PHE A 60 -4.57 14.74 -1.20
C PHE A 60 -4.90 14.22 -2.60
N VAL A 61 -5.59 15.00 -3.45
CA VAL A 61 -5.99 14.58 -4.81
C VAL A 61 -4.82 14.03 -5.65
N ASN A 62 -3.61 14.58 -5.47
CA ASN A 62 -2.39 14.15 -6.15
C ASN A 62 -1.93 12.73 -5.75
N HIS A 63 -2.42 12.20 -4.64
CA HIS A 63 -2.04 10.90 -4.08
C HIS A 63 -3.20 9.88 -4.13
N ARG A 64 -4.30 10.21 -4.84
CA ARG A 64 -5.47 9.34 -4.95
C ARG A 64 -5.17 8.13 -5.84
N SER A 65 -4.63 7.08 -5.24
CA SER A 65 -4.46 5.78 -5.86
C SER A 65 -5.00 4.67 -4.96
N ARG A 66 -5.43 3.55 -5.54
CA ARG A 66 -5.85 2.35 -4.80
C ARG A 66 -4.72 1.85 -3.89
N ASN A 67 -3.47 1.98 -4.33
CA ASN A 67 -2.30 1.65 -3.52
C ASN A 67 -2.26 2.46 -2.21
N ASN A 68 -2.48 3.78 -2.28
CA ASN A 68 -2.50 4.61 -1.08
C ASN A 68 -3.76 4.38 -0.22
N GLN A 69 -4.89 3.99 -0.82
CA GLN A 69 -6.07 3.61 -0.05
C GLN A 69 -5.86 2.31 0.76
N LEU A 70 -5.14 1.33 0.19
CA LEU A 70 -4.72 0.13 0.95
C LEU A 70 -3.80 0.50 2.12
N LEU A 71 -2.89 1.44 1.91
CA LEU A 71 -2.03 1.94 2.98
C LEU A 71 -2.81 2.64 4.08
N LEU A 72 -3.84 3.43 3.74
CA LEU A 72 -4.74 4.01 4.74
C LEU A 72 -5.49 2.92 5.51
N ALA A 73 -6.00 1.90 4.83
CA ALA A 73 -6.70 0.80 5.50
C ALA A 73 -5.82 0.10 6.53
N ALA A 74 -4.54 -0.14 6.19
CA ALA A 74 -3.57 -0.70 7.14
C ALA A 74 -3.17 0.30 8.24
N LEU A 75 -3.01 1.58 7.90
CA LEU A 75 -2.67 2.63 8.87
C LEU A 75 -3.76 2.80 9.93
N ASP A 76 -5.04 2.76 9.52
CA ASP A 76 -6.18 2.93 10.42
C ASP A 76 -6.16 1.89 11.56
N GLN A 77 -5.69 0.66 11.29
CA GLN A 77 -5.55 -0.40 12.29
C GLN A 77 -4.51 -0.09 13.39
N ILE A 78 -3.52 0.77 13.08
CA ILE A 78 -2.42 1.12 13.98
C ILE A 78 -2.37 2.63 14.33
N GLN A 79 -3.43 3.36 13.99
CA GLN A 79 -3.51 4.81 14.16
C GLN A 79 -3.26 5.26 15.60
N PRO A 80 -3.77 4.57 16.65
CA PRO A 80 -3.47 4.94 18.04
C PRO A 80 -1.96 4.91 18.36
N GLN A 81 -1.27 3.83 17.99
CA GLN A 81 0.16 3.61 18.27
C GLN A 81 1.03 4.59 17.48
N VAL A 82 0.65 4.89 16.23
CA VAL A 82 1.33 5.92 15.43
C VAL A 82 1.13 7.30 16.06
N THR A 83 -0.08 7.62 16.51
CA THR A 83 -0.38 8.90 17.17
C THR A 83 0.40 9.05 18.47
N GLU A 84 0.47 8.00 19.28
CA GLU A 84 1.26 7.96 20.52
C GLU A 84 2.76 8.17 20.23
N ALA A 85 3.32 7.47 19.23
CA ALA A 85 4.72 7.63 18.85
C ALA A 85 5.03 9.06 18.38
N ILE A 86 4.14 9.67 17.58
CA ILE A 86 4.29 11.06 17.14
C ILE A 86 4.22 12.03 18.32
N ALA A 87 3.29 11.82 19.26
CA ALA A 87 3.16 12.65 20.46
C ALA A 87 4.40 12.55 21.37
N ARG A 88 4.92 11.33 21.55
CA ARG A 88 6.07 11.06 22.43
C ARG A 88 7.39 11.56 21.87
N PHE A 89 7.66 11.32 20.58
CA PHE A 89 8.97 11.60 19.98
C PHE A 89 9.00 12.88 19.14
N GLY A 90 7.83 13.43 18.79
CA GLY A 90 7.70 14.60 17.95
C GLY A 90 7.82 14.29 16.46
N ARG A 91 7.19 15.16 15.66
CA ARG A 91 7.02 15.01 14.20
C ARG A 91 8.30 14.94 13.38
N GLY A 92 9.43 15.41 13.93
CA GLY A 92 10.74 15.40 13.27
C GLY A 92 11.58 14.15 13.57
N ARG A 93 11.08 13.24 14.41
CA ARG A 93 11.78 12.02 14.86
C ARG A 93 11.06 10.73 14.46
N VAL A 94 9.95 10.84 13.75
CA VAL A 94 9.22 9.71 13.17
C VAL A 94 9.48 9.68 11.67
N ALA A 95 9.93 8.54 11.16
CA ALA A 95 10.20 8.32 9.75
C ALA A 95 9.15 7.39 9.12
N VAL A 96 8.85 7.60 7.85
CA VAL A 96 8.04 6.69 7.03
C VAL A 96 8.95 6.07 5.99
N ILE A 97 9.08 4.75 6.05
CA ILE A 97 9.90 3.96 5.12
C ILE A 97 8.95 3.02 4.39
N MET A 98 8.88 3.13 3.07
CA MET A 98 7.98 2.35 2.23
C MET A 98 8.73 1.59 1.16
N GLY A 99 8.28 0.36 0.90
CA GLY A 99 8.63 -0.41 -0.28
C GLY A 99 7.41 -0.58 -1.17
N THR A 100 7.57 -0.37 -2.47
CA THR A 100 6.56 -0.69 -3.48
C THR A 100 7.24 -0.94 -4.82
N SER A 101 6.71 -1.89 -5.59
CA SER A 101 7.10 -2.14 -6.99
C SER A 101 6.12 -1.52 -7.98
N THR A 102 4.91 -1.20 -7.54
CA THR A 102 3.79 -0.75 -8.38
C THR A 102 3.42 0.70 -8.15
N SER A 103 3.33 1.16 -6.89
CA SER A 103 2.61 2.41 -6.56
C SER A 103 1.21 2.42 -7.21
N GLY A 104 0.73 3.57 -7.67
CA GLY A 104 -0.49 3.69 -8.49
C GLY A 104 -0.26 3.40 -9.97
N LEU A 105 0.27 2.23 -10.30
CA LEU A 105 0.51 1.83 -11.71
C LEU A 105 -0.79 1.63 -12.49
N ASP A 106 -1.83 1.09 -11.84
CA ASP A 106 -3.15 0.88 -12.42
C ASP A 106 -3.78 2.22 -12.86
N GLU A 107 -3.64 3.28 -12.04
CA GLU A 107 -4.06 4.62 -12.44
C GLU A 107 -3.31 5.13 -13.67
N GLY A 108 -2.03 4.79 -13.81
CA GLY A 108 -1.21 5.06 -14.99
C GLY A 108 -1.67 4.30 -16.24
N ASP A 109 -1.98 3.02 -16.10
CA ASP A 109 -2.49 2.19 -17.19
C ASP A 109 -3.85 2.69 -17.69
N ILE A 110 -4.78 2.98 -16.77
CA ILE A 110 -6.07 3.60 -17.10
C ILE A 110 -5.87 4.94 -17.82
N HIS A 111 -4.91 5.76 -17.39
CA HIS A 111 -4.59 7.01 -18.08
C HIS A 111 -4.13 6.79 -19.51
N VAL A 112 -3.13 5.94 -19.73
CA VAL A 112 -2.60 5.66 -21.07
C VAL A 112 -3.68 5.09 -21.98
N SER A 113 -4.43 4.10 -21.49
CA SER A 113 -5.53 3.46 -22.22
C SER A 113 -6.60 4.48 -22.66
N ARG A 114 -7.00 5.41 -21.79
CA ARG A 114 -7.93 6.50 -22.14
C ARG A 114 -7.35 7.41 -23.21
N ARG A 115 -6.09 7.83 -23.06
CA ARG A 115 -5.43 8.73 -24.01
C ARG A 115 -5.30 8.11 -25.40
N LEU A 116 -5.02 6.81 -25.49
CA LEU A 116 -4.99 6.06 -26.76
C LEU A 116 -6.35 6.01 -27.47
N ARG A 117 -7.46 6.08 -26.71
CA ARG A 117 -8.83 6.20 -27.25
C ARG A 117 -9.28 7.65 -27.51
N GLY A 118 -8.40 8.63 -27.32
CA GLY A 118 -8.74 10.05 -27.44
C GLY A 118 -9.55 10.61 -26.27
N GLU A 119 -9.70 9.86 -25.18
CA GLU A 119 -10.44 10.27 -23.98
C GLU A 119 -9.58 11.13 -23.05
N ALA A 120 -10.24 11.94 -22.22
CA ALA A 120 -9.58 12.72 -21.17
C ALA A 120 -9.42 11.89 -19.87
N SER A 121 -8.37 12.19 -19.12
CA SER A 121 -8.11 11.57 -17.81
C SER A 121 -7.98 12.64 -16.73
N HIS A 122 -9.10 13.29 -16.40
CA HIS A 122 -9.16 14.48 -15.53
C HIS A 122 -8.70 14.22 -14.09
N HIS A 123 -8.85 12.99 -13.60
CA HIS A 123 -8.51 12.61 -12.22
C HIS A 123 -7.09 12.07 -12.08
N TRP A 124 -6.43 11.73 -13.18
CA TRP A 124 -5.07 11.22 -13.12
C TRP A 124 -4.09 12.34 -12.76
N ARG A 125 -3.11 11.98 -11.94
CA ARG A 125 -1.99 12.83 -11.55
C ARG A 125 -0.74 11.98 -11.62
N TYR A 126 0.30 12.48 -12.29
CA TYR A 126 1.56 11.74 -12.45
C TYR A 126 2.17 11.27 -11.12
N THR A 127 1.96 12.03 -10.05
CA THR A 127 2.40 11.64 -8.71
C THR A 127 1.84 10.29 -8.24
N GLN A 128 0.66 9.87 -8.70
CA GLN A 128 0.05 8.58 -8.31
C GLN A 128 0.91 7.37 -8.70
N GLN A 129 1.56 7.41 -9.87
CA GLN A 129 2.40 6.29 -10.38
C GLN A 129 3.86 6.38 -9.93
N GLU A 130 4.26 7.47 -9.28
CA GLU A 130 5.63 7.59 -8.78
C GLU A 130 5.87 6.59 -7.66
N LEU A 131 6.97 5.85 -7.72
CA LEU A 131 7.32 4.85 -6.69
C LEU A 131 7.67 5.48 -5.32
N GLY A 132 7.91 6.79 -5.29
CA GLY A 132 8.07 7.56 -4.05
C GLY A 132 6.75 8.08 -3.47
N ASP A 133 5.62 7.87 -4.14
CA ASP A 133 4.34 8.43 -3.72
C ASP A 133 3.84 7.90 -2.37
N PRO A 134 3.92 6.59 -2.06
CA PRO A 134 3.44 6.05 -0.79
C PRO A 134 4.04 6.73 0.45
N SER A 135 5.36 6.89 0.47
CA SER A 135 6.06 7.51 1.61
C SER A 135 5.80 9.02 1.66
N ARG A 136 5.71 9.69 0.51
CA ARG A 136 5.35 11.11 0.41
C ARG A 136 3.93 11.34 0.92
N PHE A 137 2.97 10.51 0.50
CA PHE A 137 1.58 10.58 0.89
C PHE A 137 1.42 10.40 2.40
N LEU A 138 1.92 9.29 2.97
CA LEU A 138 1.80 9.02 4.41
C LEU A 138 2.49 10.08 5.28
N ARG A 139 3.65 10.59 4.85
CA ARG A 139 4.33 11.69 5.56
C ARG A 139 3.45 12.94 5.60
N ASN A 140 2.81 13.29 4.49
CA ASN A 140 1.93 14.45 4.40
C ASN A 140 0.63 14.22 5.19
N TRP A 141 0.03 13.04 5.07
CA TRP A 141 -1.15 12.61 5.83
C TRP A 141 -0.94 12.73 7.34
N LEU A 142 0.18 12.18 7.83
CA LEU A 142 0.54 12.21 9.23
C LEU A 142 1.15 13.54 9.67
N LYS A 143 1.30 14.53 8.78
CA LYS A 143 1.92 15.84 9.05
C LYS A 143 3.32 15.71 9.68
N LEU A 144 4.14 14.80 9.17
CA LEU A 144 5.50 14.59 9.65
C LEU A 144 6.45 15.62 9.04
N ARG A 145 7.41 16.10 9.85
CA ARG A 145 8.44 17.03 9.37
C ARG A 145 9.59 16.21 8.81
N ARG A 146 10.23 16.68 7.73
CA ARG A 146 11.48 16.05 7.26
C ARG A 146 12.43 15.92 8.45
N PRO A 147 12.97 14.73 8.77
CA PRO A 147 14.12 14.64 9.65
C PRO A 147 15.19 15.57 9.11
N GLY A 148 15.97 16.22 9.98
CA GLY A 148 17.08 17.09 9.57
C GLY A 148 18.17 16.37 8.75
N LEU A 149 18.03 15.05 8.53
CA LEU A 149 18.77 14.27 7.56
C LEU A 149 17.82 13.80 6.46
N TYR A 150 18.20 14.07 5.21
CA TYR A 150 17.55 13.56 4.01
C TYR A 150 17.54 12.03 4.02
N ALA A 151 16.43 11.42 4.46
CA ALA A 151 16.20 9.99 4.38
C ALA A 151 14.99 9.74 3.49
N PHE A 152 15.17 9.95 2.19
CA PHE A 152 14.24 9.45 1.17
C PHE A 152 14.66 8.01 0.85
N TYR A 153 14.31 7.05 1.73
CA TYR A 153 14.60 5.64 1.44
C TYR A 153 13.52 5.11 0.50
N ARG A 154 13.86 5.07 -0.79
CA ARG A 154 13.15 4.32 -1.83
C ARG A 154 13.72 2.92 -1.82
N LEU A 155 13.00 1.98 -1.21
CA LEU A 155 13.36 0.56 -1.27
C LEU A 155 12.55 -0.09 -2.39
N LEU A 156 13.20 -0.28 -3.54
CA LEU A 156 12.71 -1.13 -4.61
C LEU A 156 13.25 -2.54 -4.37
N PHE A 157 12.45 -3.38 -3.74
CA PHE A 157 12.69 -4.81 -3.68
C PHE A 157 11.65 -5.50 -4.55
N GLN A 158 12.04 -5.92 -5.76
CA GLN A 158 11.31 -6.96 -6.49
C GLN A 158 11.64 -8.28 -5.79
N CYS A 159 10.78 -8.66 -4.84
CA CYS A 159 10.83 -9.91 -4.06
C CYS A 159 12.23 -10.28 -3.52
N THR A 160 12.71 -9.62 -2.46
CA THR A 160 13.70 -10.25 -1.58
C THR A 160 12.98 -11.22 -0.65
N CYS A 161 12.53 -12.36 -1.20
CA CYS A 161 12.00 -13.46 -0.40
C CYS A 161 13.14 -14.09 0.40
N ASN A 162 12.86 -14.32 1.67
CA ASN A 162 13.65 -15.06 2.63
C ASN A 162 14.03 -16.44 2.05
N ASP A 163 15.24 -16.60 1.48
CA ASP A 163 15.78 -17.92 1.11
C ASP A 163 16.24 -18.62 2.41
N GLN A 164 15.26 -19.05 3.20
CA GLN A 164 15.44 -20.07 4.23
C GLN A 164 15.02 -21.40 3.60
N ARG A 165 15.86 -21.93 2.71
CA ARG A 165 15.79 -23.35 2.36
C ARG A 165 16.00 -24.14 3.65
N PRO A 166 15.06 -25.00 4.08
CA PRO A 166 15.36 -25.97 5.13
C PRO A 166 16.49 -26.88 4.63
N PRO A 167 17.42 -27.31 5.50
CA PRO A 167 18.40 -28.32 5.12
C PRO A 167 17.63 -29.57 4.66
N SER A 168 17.99 -30.09 3.48
CA SER A 168 17.55 -31.40 3.03
C SER A 168 18.11 -32.46 3.97
N ASP A 169 17.23 -33.32 4.49
CA ASP A 169 17.61 -34.59 5.12
C ASP A 169 18.36 -35.51 4.13
#